data_AF-A0A9E1HHU1-F1
#
_entry.id   AF-A0A9E1HHU1-F1
#
_cell.length_a   1.000
_cell.length_b   1.000
_cell.length_c   1.000
_cell.angle_alpha   90.00
_cell.angle_beta   90.00
_cell.angle_gamma   90.00
#
_symmetry.space_group_name_H-M   'P 1'
#
loop_
_entity.id
_entity.type
_entity.pdbx_description
1 polymer ?
#
loop_
_entity_poly.entity_id
_entity_poly.type
_entity_poly.pdbx_seq_one_letter_code
_entity_poly.pdbx_strand_id
1 'polypeptide(L)'
;MKEIGERLKETRESIGISIEEAAEDLKLRPAQIENIESGNMEAFKDVFYLKYFIRDYSKYLGLDYEDMVDEFNEYLFDYTSKISMDDIKKARKEAKKEKDKKKISSPYTLERKRNFLIPPIVIYIIIAMIVLLVGYYIFSRVQHDDFVDKNVVYQLNQTREAL
;
A
#
# COMPACT_ATOMS: atom_id res chain seq x y z
N MET A 1 16.85 23.36 20.34
CA MET A 1 15.39 23.67 20.38
C MET A 1 14.90 24.25 21.68
N LYS A 2 15.18 23.64 22.84
CA LYS A 2 14.78 24.25 24.12
C LYS A 2 15.37 25.65 24.27
N GLU A 3 16.65 25.80 23.99
CA GLU A 3 17.36 27.10 24.01
C GLU A 3 16.71 28.14 23.07
N ILE A 4 16.46 27.78 21.81
CA ILE A 4 15.71 28.61 20.84
C ILE A 4 14.34 29.05 21.40
N GLY A 5 13.56 28.11 21.95
CA GLY A 5 12.23 28.38 22.51
C GLY A 5 12.28 29.28 23.74
N GLU A 6 13.23 29.04 24.65
CA GLU A 6 13.49 29.84 25.84
C GLU A 6 13.88 31.27 25.46
N ARG A 7 14.78 31.45 24.48
CA ARG A 7 15.20 32.78 24.02
C ARG A 7 14.04 33.59 23.42
N LEU A 8 13.17 32.95 22.63
CA LEU A 8 11.96 33.58 22.10
C LEU A 8 11.01 33.99 23.23
N LYS A 9 10.78 33.10 24.19
CA LYS A 9 9.93 33.34 25.35
C LYS A 9 10.44 34.49 26.21
N GLU A 10 11.71 34.44 26.60
CA GLU A 10 12.36 35.46 27.42
C GLU A 10 12.28 36.83 26.74
N THR A 11 12.51 36.88 25.43
CA THR A 11 12.42 38.13 24.67
C THR A 11 10.98 38.66 24.67
N ARG A 12 9.97 37.83 24.38
CA ARG A 12 8.55 38.22 24.42
C ARG A 12 8.17 38.76 25.80
N GLU A 13 8.53 38.04 26.87
CA GLU A 13 8.22 38.44 28.24
C GLU A 13 8.95 39.74 28.63
N SER A 14 10.18 39.95 28.16
CA SER A 14 10.96 41.16 28.44
C SER A 14 10.35 42.43 27.84
N ILE A 15 9.63 42.31 26.72
CA ILE A 15 8.94 43.42 26.06
C ILE A 15 7.45 43.49 26.40
N GLY A 16 6.97 42.63 27.31
CA GLY A 16 5.61 42.69 27.86
C GLY A 16 4.50 42.20 26.93
N ILE A 17 4.83 41.47 25.87
CA ILE A 17 3.84 40.96 24.90
C ILE A 17 3.20 39.68 25.43
N SER A 18 1.88 39.57 25.32
CA SER A 18 1.15 38.35 25.69
C SER A 18 1.25 37.26 24.61
N ILE A 19 0.99 36.01 24.97
CA ILE A 19 0.94 34.90 23.99
C ILE A 19 -0.18 35.15 22.99
N GLU A 20 -1.31 35.66 23.47
CA GLU A 20 -2.50 35.98 22.67
C GLU A 20 -2.21 37.05 21.63
N GLU A 21 -1.53 38.13 22.03
CA GLU A 21 -1.14 39.24 21.16
C GLU A 21 -0.13 38.79 20.10
N ALA A 22 0.94 38.09 20.50
CA ALA A 22 1.91 37.53 19.55
C ALA A 22 1.25 36.56 18.56
N ALA A 23 0.31 35.74 19.04
CA ALA A 23 -0.44 34.81 18.20
C ALA A 23 -1.34 35.54 17.19
N GLU A 24 -2.04 36.60 17.61
CA GLU A 24 -2.88 37.42 16.75
C GLU A 24 -2.06 38.09 15.63
N ASP A 25 -0.97 38.77 16.01
CA ASP A 25 -0.11 39.50 15.07
C ASP A 25 0.55 38.58 14.04
N LEU A 26 1.00 37.40 14.48
CA LEU A 26 1.64 36.40 13.63
C LEU A 26 0.64 35.50 12.89
N LYS A 27 -0.67 35.66 13.14
CA LYS A 27 -1.74 34.80 12.60
C LYS A 27 -1.51 33.32 12.94
N LEU A 28 -1.06 33.07 14.16
CA LEU A 28 -0.86 31.76 14.75
C LEU A 28 -1.91 31.50 15.82
N ARG A 29 -2.09 30.23 16.19
CA ARG A 29 -2.87 29.89 17.38
C ARG A 29 -1.99 30.11 18.63
N PRO A 30 -2.54 30.52 19.78
CA PRO A 30 -1.80 30.61 21.04
C PRO A 30 -1.00 29.34 21.36
N ALA A 31 -1.63 28.17 21.16
CA ALA A 31 -0.97 26.88 21.32
C ALA A 31 0.28 26.71 20.42
N GLN A 32 0.35 27.34 19.25
CA GLN A 32 1.54 27.27 18.39
C GLN A 32 2.69 28.10 18.97
N ILE A 33 2.40 29.28 19.53
CA ILE A 33 3.40 30.10 20.24
C ILE A 33 3.93 29.32 21.45
N GLU A 34 3.04 28.77 22.27
CA GLU A 34 3.42 27.92 23.42
C GLU A 34 4.29 26.72 23.02
N ASN A 35 3.95 26.05 21.91
CA ASN A 35 4.74 24.92 21.42
C ASN A 35 6.12 25.35 20.88
N ILE A 36 6.24 26.54 20.30
CA ILE A 36 7.54 27.09 19.89
C ILE A 36 8.38 27.41 21.15
N GLU A 37 7.80 28.13 22.11
CA GLU A 37 8.48 28.56 23.34
C GLU A 37 8.89 27.39 24.25
N SER A 38 8.11 26.31 24.27
CA SER A 38 8.46 25.07 24.99
C SER A 38 9.41 24.16 24.21
N GLY A 39 9.74 24.49 22.96
CA GLY A 39 10.57 23.67 22.08
C GLY A 39 9.91 22.34 21.65
N ASN A 40 8.57 22.26 21.70
CA ASN A 40 7.80 21.08 21.31
C ASN A 40 7.69 20.95 19.77
N MET A 41 8.72 20.35 19.16
CA MET A 41 8.73 20.10 17.72
C MET A 41 7.65 19.13 17.23
N GLU A 42 7.25 18.17 18.07
CA GLU A 42 6.30 17.12 17.70
C GLU A 42 4.90 17.65 17.44
N ALA A 43 4.57 18.83 17.98
CA ALA A 43 3.32 19.54 17.70
C ALA A 43 3.23 20.05 16.25
N PHE A 44 4.35 20.12 15.52
CA PHE A 44 4.42 20.61 14.16
C PHE A 44 4.45 19.48 13.15
N LYS A 45 3.63 19.60 12.11
CA LYS A 45 3.53 18.59 11.04
C LYS A 45 4.80 18.48 10.21
N ASP A 46 5.51 19.59 10.04
CA ASP A 46 6.72 19.68 9.22
C ASP A 46 7.67 20.71 9.84
N VAL A 47 8.96 20.37 9.85
CA VAL A 47 10.06 21.23 10.30
C VAL A 47 10.17 22.51 9.48
N PHE A 48 9.70 22.50 8.22
CA PHE A 48 9.68 23.71 7.39
C PHE A 48 8.75 24.79 7.96
N TYR A 49 7.57 24.40 8.46
CA TYR A 49 6.65 25.34 9.10
C TYR A 49 7.24 25.88 10.39
N LEU A 50 7.87 25.01 11.19
CA LEU A 50 8.51 25.43 12.42
C LEU A 50 9.64 26.44 12.16
N LYS A 51 10.50 26.18 11.16
CA LYS A 51 11.54 27.12 10.71
C LYS A 51 10.95 28.48 10.32
N TYR A 52 9.86 28.47 9.56
CA TYR A 52 9.15 29.67 9.15
C TYR A 52 8.61 30.44 10.37
N PHE A 53 8.01 29.75 11.34
CA PHE A 53 7.48 30.39 12.54
C PHE A 53 8.56 30.96 13.44
N ILE A 54 9.68 30.26 13.62
CA ILE A 54 10.84 30.78 14.35
C ILE A 54 11.33 32.07 13.69
N ARG A 55 11.51 32.06 12.37
CA ARG A 55 11.94 33.25 11.62
C ARG A 55 10.98 34.43 11.82
N ASP A 56 9.70 34.23 11.61
CA ASP A 56 8.70 35.31 11.67
C ASP A 56 8.53 35.82 13.11
N TYR A 57 8.60 34.91 14.10
CA TYR A 57 8.54 35.28 15.50
C TYR A 57 9.79 36.05 15.96
N SER A 58 10.99 35.63 15.54
CA SER A 58 12.22 36.37 15.78
C SER A 58 12.16 37.79 15.20
N LYS A 59 11.65 37.93 13.97
CA LYS A 59 11.44 39.26 13.35
C LYS A 59 10.48 40.12 14.15
N TYR A 60 9.36 39.54 14.59
CA TYR A 60 8.36 40.24 15.39
C TYR A 60 8.93 40.72 16.73
N LEU A 61 9.76 39.91 17.37
CA LEU A 61 10.42 40.23 18.64
C LEU A 61 11.67 41.12 18.50
N GLY A 62 12.06 41.50 17.28
CA GLY A 62 13.25 42.32 17.02
C GLY A 62 14.58 41.58 17.26
N LEU A 63 14.57 40.25 17.26
CA LEU A 63 15.77 39.42 17.33
C LEU A 63 16.45 39.33 15.96
N ASP A 64 17.74 39.00 15.95
CA ASP A 64 18.42 38.60 14.73
C ASP A 64 17.84 37.27 14.23
N TYR A 65 16.98 37.35 13.22
CA TYR A 65 16.29 36.18 12.68
C TYR A 65 17.22 35.27 11.88
N GLU A 66 18.35 35.77 11.37
CA GLU A 66 19.30 34.96 10.62
C GLU A 66 20.03 34.03 11.58
N ASP A 67 20.54 34.57 12.68
CA ASP A 67 21.15 33.79 13.77
C ASP A 67 20.18 32.74 14.33
N MET A 68 18.93 33.13 14.61
CA MET A 68 17.91 32.22 15.15
C MET A 68 17.58 31.07 14.18
N VAL A 69 17.56 31.37 12.88
CA VAL A 69 17.31 30.38 11.84
C VAL A 69 18.53 29.46 11.65
N ASP A 70 19.74 29.96 11.79
CA ASP A 70 20.96 29.17 11.67
C ASP A 70 21.14 28.24 12.87
N GLU A 71 20.88 28.71 14.09
CA GLU A 71 20.82 27.87 15.29
C GLU A 71 19.79 26.74 15.14
N PHE A 72 18.63 27.04 14.55
CA PHE A 72 17.63 26.02 14.24
C PHE A 72 18.13 25.00 13.20
N ASN A 73 18.86 25.44 12.17
CA ASN A 73 19.40 24.57 11.13
C ASN A 73 20.48 23.65 11.70
N GLU A 74 21.35 24.16 12.57
CA GLU A 74 22.37 23.38 13.27
C GLU A 74 21.73 22.32 14.18
N TYR A 75 20.73 22.71 14.96
CA TYR A 75 19.94 21.78 15.77
C TYR A 75 19.33 20.67 14.89
N LEU A 76 18.75 21.02 13.73
CA LEU A 76 18.12 20.04 12.85
C LEU A 76 19.16 19.10 12.21
N PHE A 77 20.35 19.61 11.89
CA PHE A 77 21.44 18.80 11.38
C PHE A 77 21.92 17.79 12.43
N ASP A 78 22.15 18.23 13.67
CA ASP A 78 22.51 17.34 14.77
C ASP A 78 21.43 16.27 15.02
N TYR A 79 20.15 16.68 15.05
CA TYR A 79 19.03 15.77 15.22
C TYR A 79 18.95 14.72 14.11
N THR A 80 19.12 15.12 12.84
CA THR A 80 19.01 14.21 11.69
C THR A 80 20.24 13.33 11.50
N SER A 81 21.43 13.81 11.87
CA SER A 81 22.69 13.04 11.80
C SER A 81 22.71 11.84 12.76
N LYS A 82 21.94 11.92 13.86
CA LYS A 82 21.79 10.83 14.84
C LYS A 82 20.87 9.70 14.37
N ILE A 83 20.17 9.86 13.26
CA ILE A 83 19.22 8.86 12.77
C ILE A 83 19.98 7.75 12.01
N SER A 84 19.86 6.51 12.49
CA SER A 84 20.47 5.35 11.83
C SER A 84 19.81 5.06 10.46
N MET A 85 20.61 4.61 9.51
CA MET A 85 20.13 4.13 8.21
C MET A 85 19.08 3.01 8.34
N ASP A 86 19.15 2.21 9.39
CA ASP A 86 18.20 1.13 9.63
C ASP A 86 16.85 1.65 10.12
N ASP A 87 16.85 2.73 10.92
CA ASP A 87 15.62 3.41 11.36
C ASP A 87 14.90 4.06 10.17
N ILE A 88 15.66 4.70 9.27
CA ILE A 88 15.12 5.27 8.03
C ILE A 88 14.47 4.17 7.16
N LYS A 89 15.13 3.02 7.00
CA LYS A 89 14.58 1.87 6.24
C LYS A 89 13.32 1.32 6.89
N LYS A 90 13.31 1.19 8.23
CA LYS A 90 12.15 0.70 8.99
C LYS A 90 10.96 1.65 8.85
N ALA A 91 11.16 2.95 9.07
CA ALA A 91 10.14 3.97 8.90
C ALA A 91 9.57 3.98 7.47
N ARG A 92 10.42 3.88 6.43
CA ARG A 92 9.95 3.74 5.03
C ARG A 92 9.12 2.49 4.80
N LYS A 93 9.51 1.34 5.38
CA LYS A 93 8.78 0.07 5.25
C LYS A 93 7.41 0.14 5.92
N GLU A 94 7.33 0.76 7.09
CA GLU A 94 6.09 0.97 7.84
C GLU A 94 5.15 1.93 7.11
N ALA A 95 5.66 3.06 6.63
CA ALA A 95 4.90 4.01 5.81
C ALA A 95 4.38 3.39 4.51
N LYS A 96 5.17 2.51 3.86
CA LYS A 96 4.73 1.76 2.66
C LYS A 96 3.59 0.79 2.99
N LYS A 97 3.72 0.01 4.08
CA LYS A 97 2.66 -0.90 4.54
C LYS A 97 1.36 -0.15 4.87
N GLU A 98 1.45 1.02 5.50
CA GLU A 98 0.28 1.83 5.83
C GLU A 98 -0.40 2.41 4.57
N LYS A 99 0.38 2.87 3.59
CA LYS A 99 -0.14 3.30 2.28
C LYS A 99 -0.81 2.16 1.52
N ASP A 100 -0.25 0.95 1.56
CA ASP A 100 -0.86 -0.23 0.93
C ASP A 100 -2.19 -0.61 1.59
N LYS A 101 -2.33 -0.42 2.92
CA LYS A 101 -3.60 -0.62 3.64
C LYS A 101 -4.66 0.45 3.37
N LYS A 102 -4.24 1.71 3.16
CA LYS A 102 -5.14 2.87 2.93
C LYS A 102 -5.50 3.09 1.46
N LYS A 103 -5.07 2.25 0.52
CA LYS A 103 -5.59 2.28 -0.85
C LYS A 103 -7.08 1.94 -0.82
N ILE A 104 -7.92 2.98 -0.84
CA ILE A 104 -9.35 2.88 -1.10
C ILE A 104 -9.47 2.25 -2.49
N SER A 105 -9.84 0.97 -2.52
CA SER A 105 -10.13 0.29 -3.77
C SER A 105 -11.46 0.85 -4.27
N SER A 106 -11.42 1.75 -5.25
CA SER A 106 -12.63 2.16 -5.94
C SER A 106 -13.27 0.89 -6.53
N PRO A 107 -14.58 0.65 -6.34
CA PRO A 107 -15.25 -0.50 -6.93
C PRO A 107 -15.11 -0.54 -8.46
N TYR A 108 -14.73 0.58 -9.08
CA TYR A 108 -14.53 0.74 -10.52
C TYR A 108 -13.09 0.58 -11.01
N THR A 109 -12.09 0.48 -10.11
CA THR A 109 -10.67 0.26 -10.48
C THR A 109 -10.11 -1.03 -9.87
N LEU A 110 -10.98 -1.94 -9.45
CA LEU A 110 -10.60 -3.29 -9.06
C LEU A 110 -10.09 -4.02 -10.30
N GLU A 111 -8.78 -3.96 -10.54
CA GLU A 111 -8.13 -4.98 -11.34
C GLU A 111 -8.23 -6.30 -10.57
N ARG A 112 -9.31 -7.05 -10.83
CA ARG A 112 -9.50 -8.42 -10.35
C ARG A 112 -8.39 -9.24 -10.99
N LYS A 113 -7.24 -9.32 -10.31
CA LYS A 113 -6.16 -10.25 -10.67
C LYS A 113 -6.70 -11.65 -10.51
N ARG A 114 -7.27 -12.20 -11.59
CA ARG A 114 -7.79 -13.56 -11.66
C ARG A 114 -6.59 -14.49 -11.65
N ASN A 115 -6.15 -14.83 -10.44
CA ASN A 115 -5.32 -15.98 -10.16
C ASN A 115 -6.10 -17.23 -10.60
N PHE A 116 -5.99 -17.55 -11.89
CA PHE A 116 -6.37 -18.84 -12.43
C PHE A 116 -5.48 -19.88 -11.75
N LEU A 117 -5.99 -20.51 -10.70
CA LEU A 117 -5.31 -21.57 -9.96
C LEU A 117 -5.05 -22.80 -10.83
N ILE A 118 -5.76 -22.93 -11.96
CA ILE A 118 -5.65 -24.04 -12.90
C ILE A 118 -5.24 -23.45 -14.25
N PRO A 119 -3.99 -23.64 -14.71
CA PRO A 119 -3.58 -23.13 -16.01
C PRO A 119 -4.44 -23.78 -17.11
N PRO A 120 -4.77 -23.08 -18.21
CA PRO A 120 -5.64 -23.58 -19.27
C PRO A 120 -5.14 -24.92 -19.87
N ILE A 121 -3.84 -25.19 -19.75
CA ILE A 121 -3.20 -26.46 -20.12
C ILE A 121 -3.87 -27.67 -19.43
N VAL A 122 -4.26 -27.55 -18.16
CA VAL A 122 -4.91 -28.64 -17.42
C VAL A 122 -6.30 -28.96 -17.99
N ILE A 123 -7.03 -27.94 -18.45
CA ILE A 123 -8.34 -28.11 -19.11
C ILE A 123 -8.16 -28.88 -20.43
N TYR A 124 -7.15 -28.53 -21.24
CA TYR A 124 -6.84 -29.25 -22.47
C TYR A 124 -6.44 -30.71 -22.22
N ILE A 125 -5.67 -30.98 -21.15
CA ILE A 125 -5.30 -32.35 -20.75
C ILE A 125 -6.55 -33.18 -20.38
N ILE A 126 -7.48 -32.60 -19.63
CA ILE A 126 -8.73 -33.28 -19.25
C ILE A 126 -9.58 -33.59 -20.49
N ILE A 127 -9.71 -32.64 -21.42
CA ILE A 127 -10.45 -32.86 -22.67
C ILE A 127 -9.83 -33.98 -23.50
N ALA A 128 -8.50 -33.98 -23.65
CA ALA A 128 -7.78 -35.03 -24.38
C ALA A 128 -7.98 -36.42 -23.75
N MET A 129 -7.94 -36.51 -22.42
CA MET A 129 -8.22 -37.74 -21.66
C MET A 129 -9.63 -38.28 -21.92
N ILE A 130 -10.64 -37.39 -21.94
CA ILE A 130 -12.04 -37.77 -22.22
C ILE A 130 -12.17 -38.29 -23.66
N VAL A 131 -11.57 -37.62 -24.64
CA VAL A 131 -11.61 -38.05 -26.05
C VAL A 131 -10.97 -39.43 -26.23
N LEU A 132 -9.84 -39.69 -25.57
CA LEU A 132 -9.19 -41.00 -25.59
C LEU A 132 -10.05 -42.10 -24.96
N LEU A 133 -10.70 -41.82 -23.82
CA LEU A 133 -11.61 -42.76 -23.18
C LEU A 133 -12.82 -43.10 -24.05
N VAL A 134 -13.44 -42.09 -24.66
CA VAL A 134 -14.59 -42.29 -25.56
C VAL A 134 -14.15 -43.05 -26.81
N GLY A 135 -13.02 -42.69 -27.41
CA GLY A 135 -12.45 -43.41 -28.55
C GLY A 135 -12.15 -44.88 -28.23
N TYR A 136 -11.55 -45.15 -27.07
CA TYR A 136 -11.32 -46.51 -26.58
C TYR A 136 -12.64 -47.27 -26.36
N TYR A 137 -13.67 -46.61 -25.81
CA TYR A 137 -14.97 -47.23 -25.61
C TYR A 137 -15.65 -47.60 -26.94
N ILE A 138 -15.61 -46.71 -27.94
CA ILE A 138 -16.15 -46.99 -29.27
C ILE A 138 -15.36 -48.11 -29.96
N PHE A 139 -14.03 -48.05 -29.93
CA PHE A 139 -13.16 -49.07 -30.53
C PHE A 139 -13.38 -50.46 -29.88
N SER A 140 -13.48 -50.50 -28.56
CA SER A 140 -13.74 -51.76 -27.82
C SER A 140 -15.15 -52.32 -28.07
N ARG A 141 -16.14 -51.48 -28.37
CA ARG A 141 -17.46 -51.94 -28.84
C ARG A 141 -17.42 -52.47 -30.27
N VAL A 142 -16.78 -51.76 -31.20
CA VAL A 142 -16.72 -52.14 -32.62
C VAL A 142 -16.02 -53.49 -32.83
N GLN A 143 -14.93 -53.75 -32.11
CA GLN A 143 -14.23 -55.04 -32.23
C GLN A 143 -14.98 -56.21 -31.56
N HIS A 144 -16.06 -55.94 -30.83
CA HIS A 144 -16.88 -56.96 -30.16
C HIS A 144 -18.16 -57.34 -30.93
N ASP A 145 -18.50 -56.65 -32.02
CA ASP A 145 -19.78 -56.84 -32.74
C ASP A 145 -19.69 -57.75 -33.99
N ASP A 146 -18.56 -58.40 -34.26
CA ASP A 146 -18.40 -59.29 -35.43
C ASP A 146 -18.72 -60.78 -35.19
N PHE A 147 -19.41 -61.15 -34.11
CA PHE A 147 -19.89 -62.54 -33.95
C PHE A 147 -21.19 -62.62 -33.13
N VAL A 148 -22.36 -62.45 -33.76
CA VAL A 148 -23.54 -63.35 -33.66
C VAL A 148 -24.57 -62.92 -34.74
N ASP A 149 -24.59 -63.57 -35.90
CA ASP A 149 -25.86 -64.06 -36.45
C ASP A 149 -25.63 -65.30 -37.33
N LYS A 150 -25.64 -66.47 -36.68
CA LYS A 150 -25.46 -67.78 -37.33
C LYS A 150 -26.78 -68.54 -37.49
N ASN A 151 -27.93 -67.86 -37.41
CA ASN A 151 -29.25 -68.51 -37.39
C ASN A 151 -30.14 -68.28 -38.62
N VAL A 152 -29.70 -67.51 -39.63
CA VAL A 152 -30.50 -67.30 -40.85
C VAL A 152 -30.25 -68.39 -41.92
N VAL A 153 -29.10 -69.08 -41.89
CA VAL A 153 -28.70 -70.03 -42.95
C VAL A 153 -29.32 -71.44 -42.79
N TYR A 154 -29.78 -71.83 -41.60
CA TYR A 154 -30.34 -73.17 -41.38
C TYR A 154 -31.82 -73.33 -41.79
N GLN A 155 -32.56 -72.23 -41.96
CA GLN A 155 -34.00 -72.28 -42.26
C GLN A 155 -34.31 -72.43 -43.76
N LEU A 156 -33.37 -72.09 -44.66
CA LEU A 156 -33.60 -72.15 -46.11
C LEU A 156 -33.35 -73.54 -46.73
N ASN A 157 -32.55 -74.39 -46.08
CA ASN A 157 -32.23 -75.73 -46.60
C ASN A 157 -33.20 -76.83 -46.16
N GLN A 158 -34.01 -76.65 -45.10
CA GLN A 158 -35.03 -77.65 -44.73
C GLN A 158 -36.31 -77.57 -45.58
N THR A 159 -36.63 -76.42 -46.16
CA THR A 159 -37.81 -76.27 -47.03
C THR A 159 -37.62 -76.82 -48.44
N ARG A 160 -36.39 -77.16 -48.86
CA ARG A 160 -36.10 -77.71 -50.19
C ARG A 160 -36.04 -79.24 -50.27
N GLU A 161 -36.15 -79.96 -49.15
CA GLU A 161 -36.18 -81.43 -49.13
C GLU A 161 -37.59 -82.03 -48.92
N ALA A 162 -38.65 -81.22 -48.96
CA ALA A 162 -40.03 -81.68 -48.70
C ALA A 162 -41.03 -81.52 -49.87
N LEU A 163 -40.55 -81.35 -51.10
CA LEU A 163 -41.37 -81.28 -52.33
C LEU A 163 -40.64 -81.95 -53.50
#